data_AF-A0A379B5V9-F1
#
_entry.id   AF-A0A379B5V9-F1
#
_cell.length_a   1.000
_cell.length_b   1.000
_cell.length_c   1.000
_cell.angle_alpha   90.00
_cell.angle_beta   90.00
_cell.angle_gamma   90.00
#
_symmetry.space_group_name_H-M   'P 1'
#
loop_
_entity.id
_entity.type
_entity.pdbx_description
1 polymer ?
#
loop_
_entity_poly.entity_id
_entity_poly.type
_entity_poly.pdbx_seq_one_letter_code
_entity_poly.pdbx_strand_id
1 'polypeptide(L)'
;MSLLALLTVVANSNGGIWLAFTGKYGDYRDQGAYVASAVNDGPFFVLLFLGVSGLADIPLSLMLAAVIPLLIGMIVGNLDPKWTSLMKPTGAIVIPFFAFALGTGINLQAIVTGGMTGLVLGILSSVFTGLLTFIGYKFLLNRGRQSGIGFAAGTTAGNSIITPEIVAQADPSFSPFVQTATAQIAAAVLVSAILAPLLAAWVLKHQGGLVE
;
A
#
# COMPACT_ATOMS: atom_id res chain seq x y z
N MET A 1 17.41 -2.15 11.24
CA MET A 1 16.11 -1.86 10.59
C MET A 1 15.41 -0.81 11.46
N SER A 2 14.92 0.29 10.88
CA SER A 2 14.23 1.34 11.63
C SER A 2 12.80 0.91 11.98
N LEU A 3 12.35 1.18 13.21
CA LEU A 3 10.97 0.94 13.61
C LEU A 3 9.99 1.74 12.73
N LEU A 4 10.36 2.99 12.40
CA LEU A 4 9.57 3.86 11.54
C LEU A 4 9.44 3.28 10.12
N ALA A 5 10.52 2.68 9.59
CA ALA A 5 10.47 1.99 8.30
C ALA A 5 9.56 0.76 8.35
N LEU A 6 9.73 -0.09 9.37
CA LEU A 6 8.93 -1.29 9.55
C LEU A 6 7.44 -0.94 9.64
N LEU A 7 7.09 0.01 10.49
CA LEU A 7 5.72 0.46 10.69
C LEU A 7 5.14 1.02 9.39
N THR A 8 5.90 1.86 8.68
CA THR A 8 5.46 2.45 7.41
C THR A 8 5.25 1.40 6.33
N VAL A 9 6.17 0.43 6.20
CA VAL A 9 6.07 -0.62 5.18
C VAL A 9 4.91 -1.57 5.43
N VAL A 10 4.62 -1.91 6.69
CA VAL A 10 3.55 -2.87 7.02
C VAL A 10 2.17 -2.21 7.07
N ALA A 11 2.09 -0.94 7.46
CA ALA A 11 0.84 -0.19 7.53
C ALA A 11 0.36 0.34 6.17
N ASN A 12 1.05 -0.01 5.09
CA ASN A 12 0.86 0.59 3.77
C ASN A 12 0.87 -0.48 2.68
N SER A 13 0.00 -0.32 1.69
CA SER A 13 -0.14 -1.16 0.50
C SER A 13 0.01 -0.31 -0.75
N ASN A 14 0.03 -0.90 -1.94
CA ASN A 14 -0.03 -0.14 -3.18
C ASN A 14 -1.35 -0.41 -3.89
N GLY A 15 -2.30 0.50 -3.72
CA GLY A 15 -3.62 0.39 -4.34
C GLY A 15 -3.59 0.44 -5.87
N GLY A 16 -2.60 1.09 -6.48
CA GLY A 16 -2.40 1.09 -7.93
C GLY A 16 -2.02 -0.29 -8.47
N ILE A 17 -1.08 -0.97 -7.81
CA ILE A 17 -0.71 -2.35 -8.15
C ILE A 17 -1.88 -3.30 -7.89
N TRP A 18 -2.61 -3.11 -6.78
CA TRP A 18 -3.82 -3.88 -6.48
C TRP A 18 -4.86 -3.77 -7.58
N LEU A 19 -5.21 -2.55 -8.00
CA LEU A 19 -6.19 -2.30 -9.06
C LEU A 19 -5.73 -2.85 -10.42
N ALA A 20 -4.44 -2.72 -10.75
CA ALA A 20 -3.90 -3.31 -11.98
C ALA A 20 -3.97 -4.85 -11.95
N PHE A 21 -3.62 -5.47 -10.83
CA PHE A 21 -3.62 -6.92 -10.68
C PHE A 21 -5.04 -7.51 -10.66
N THR A 22 -5.94 -6.92 -9.87
CA THR A 22 -7.35 -7.34 -9.77
C THR A 22 -8.16 -6.96 -11.00
N GLY A 23 -7.75 -5.92 -11.72
CA GLY A 23 -8.27 -5.58 -13.06
C GLY A 23 -8.06 -6.69 -14.07
N LYS A 24 -6.93 -7.40 -13.97
CA LYS A 24 -6.57 -8.49 -14.89
C LYS A 24 -7.01 -9.88 -14.41
N TYR A 25 -6.85 -10.16 -13.12
CA TYR A 25 -7.00 -11.52 -12.57
C TYR A 25 -8.15 -11.69 -11.57
N GLY A 26 -8.80 -10.59 -11.19
CA GLY A 26 -9.88 -10.57 -10.20
C GLY A 26 -11.24 -10.20 -10.78
N ASP A 27 -12.18 -9.91 -9.89
CA ASP A 27 -13.51 -9.42 -10.24
C ASP A 27 -13.83 -8.07 -9.57
N TYR A 28 -15.05 -7.56 -9.78
CA TYR A 28 -15.48 -6.27 -9.23
C TYR A 28 -15.40 -6.19 -7.70
N ARG A 29 -15.48 -7.32 -6.99
CA ARG A 29 -15.38 -7.38 -5.52
C ARG A 29 -13.93 -7.18 -5.09
N ASP A 30 -12.98 -7.77 -5.82
CA ASP A 30 -11.55 -7.58 -5.55
C ASP A 30 -11.13 -6.15 -5.89
N GLN A 31 -11.57 -5.63 -7.03
CA GLN A 31 -11.32 -4.22 -7.38
C GLN A 31 -11.92 -3.27 -6.34
N GLY A 32 -13.13 -3.58 -5.84
CA GLY A 32 -13.79 -2.82 -4.78
C GLY A 32 -13.06 -2.86 -3.43
N ALA A 33 -12.25 -3.89 -3.17
CA ALA A 33 -11.42 -3.97 -1.96
C ALA A 33 -10.35 -2.86 -1.89
N TYR A 34 -10.08 -2.15 -3.01
CA TYR A 34 -9.22 -0.97 -3.06
C TYR A 34 -9.58 0.09 -2.02
N VAL A 35 -10.85 0.18 -1.58
CA VAL A 35 -11.24 1.14 -0.52
C VAL A 35 -10.40 0.95 0.75
N ALA A 36 -10.00 -0.28 1.08
CA ALA A 36 -9.11 -0.54 2.21
C ALA A 36 -7.71 0.04 2.00
N SER A 37 -7.15 -0.10 0.78
CA SER A 37 -5.89 0.54 0.40
C SER A 37 -6.01 2.06 0.41
N ALA A 38 -7.15 2.64 0.00
CA ALA A 38 -7.33 4.10 0.02
C ALA A 38 -7.20 4.73 1.41
N VAL A 39 -7.47 3.97 2.48
CA VAL A 39 -7.24 4.43 3.87
C VAL A 39 -5.79 4.25 4.29
N ASN A 40 -5.12 3.20 3.80
CA ASN A 40 -3.77 2.85 4.22
C ASN A 40 -2.64 3.43 3.37
N ASP A 41 -2.92 3.83 2.12
CA ASP A 41 -1.97 4.34 1.11
C ASP A 41 -1.48 5.76 1.47
N GLY A 42 -1.26 6.05 2.75
CA GLY A 42 -0.82 7.35 3.24
C GLY A 42 -0.30 7.26 4.68
N PRO A 43 0.03 8.42 5.29
CA PRO A 43 0.62 8.46 6.62
C PRO A 43 -0.40 8.15 7.74
N PHE A 44 -1.70 8.04 7.45
CA PHE A 44 -2.76 7.98 8.46
C PHE A 44 -2.54 6.87 9.49
N PHE A 45 -2.40 5.61 9.07
CA PHE A 45 -2.23 4.51 10.03
C PHE A 45 -0.88 4.58 10.76
N VAL A 46 0.17 5.08 10.11
CA VAL A 46 1.47 5.28 10.78
C VAL A 46 1.34 6.30 11.90
N LEU A 47 0.73 7.45 11.61
CA LEU A 47 0.45 8.51 12.59
C LEU A 47 -0.47 8.01 13.71
N LEU A 48 -1.53 7.27 13.37
CA LEU A 48 -2.45 6.69 14.34
C LEU A 48 -1.74 5.69 15.26
N PHE A 49 -0.95 4.76 14.72
CA PHE A 49 -0.26 3.77 15.53
C PHE A 49 0.81 4.40 16.42
N LEU A 50 1.57 5.38 15.93
CA LEU A 50 2.54 6.12 16.75
C LEU A 50 1.85 6.91 17.87
N GLY A 51 0.74 7.59 17.57
CA GLY A 51 -0.02 8.34 18.57
C GLY A 51 -0.66 7.43 19.63
N VAL A 52 -1.35 6.36 19.22
CA VAL A 52 -2.05 5.44 20.16
C VAL A 52 -1.08 4.61 20.98
N SER A 53 0.10 4.26 20.44
CA SER A 53 1.13 3.55 21.20
C SER A 53 1.87 4.43 22.21
N GLY A 54 1.68 5.76 22.16
CA GLY A 54 2.43 6.71 22.96
C GLY A 54 3.89 6.86 22.54
N LEU A 55 4.26 6.36 21.35
CA LEU A 55 5.62 6.47 20.81
C LEU A 55 5.90 7.84 20.17
N ALA A 56 4.85 8.59 19.81
CA ALA A 56 4.96 9.95 19.30
C ALA A 56 3.79 10.81 19.78
N ASP A 57 4.03 12.11 19.96
CA ASP A 57 2.95 13.07 20.21
C ASP A 57 2.40 13.60 18.88
N ILE A 58 1.37 12.93 18.35
CA ILE A 58 0.81 13.23 17.03
C ILE A 58 -0.40 14.18 17.16
N PRO A 59 -0.34 15.38 16.56
CA PRO A 59 -1.49 16.28 16.50
C PRO A 59 -2.69 15.65 15.80
N LEU A 60 -3.87 15.69 16.44
CA LEU A 60 -5.12 15.18 15.85
C LEU A 60 -5.45 15.87 14.52
N SER A 61 -5.06 17.14 14.35
CA SER A 61 -5.23 17.88 13.10
C SER A 61 -4.53 17.22 11.90
N LEU A 62 -3.34 16.64 12.10
CA LEU A 62 -2.61 15.92 11.04
C LEU A 62 -3.28 14.59 10.70
N MET A 63 -3.79 13.88 11.70
CA MET A 63 -4.57 12.65 11.47
C MET A 63 -5.85 12.94 10.68
N LEU A 64 -6.56 14.01 11.03
CA LEU A 64 -7.76 14.45 10.30
C LEU A 64 -7.43 14.87 8.86
N ALA A 65 -6.36 15.64 8.66
CA ALA A 65 -5.91 16.07 7.34
C ALA A 65 -5.66 14.89 6.39
N ALA A 66 -5.14 13.77 6.90
CA ALA A 66 -4.91 12.57 6.11
C ALA A 66 -6.20 11.86 5.65
N VAL A 67 -7.31 12.02 6.37
CA VAL A 67 -8.60 11.32 6.11
C VAL A 67 -9.62 12.20 5.39
N ILE A 68 -9.50 13.54 5.49
CA ILE A 68 -10.41 14.51 4.87
C ILE A 68 -10.66 14.24 3.38
N PRO A 69 -9.64 14.01 2.53
CA PRO A 69 -9.88 13.76 1.10
C PRO A 69 -10.78 12.54 0.85
N LEU A 70 -10.59 11.47 1.63
CA LEU A 70 -11.42 10.28 1.56
C LEU A 70 -12.87 10.56 1.98
N LEU A 71 -13.06 11.30 3.08
CA LEU A 71 -14.39 11.67 3.58
C LEU A 71 -15.14 12.54 2.56
N ILE A 72 -14.48 13.54 1.98
CA ILE A 72 -15.07 14.38 0.94
C ILE A 72 -15.47 13.52 -0.26
N GLY A 73 -14.60 12.62 -0.71
CA GLY A 73 -14.90 11.69 -1.80
C GLY A 73 -16.12 10.82 -1.52
N MET A 74 -16.23 10.27 -0.31
CA MET A 74 -17.40 9.47 0.10
C MET A 74 -18.67 10.32 0.16
N ILE A 75 -18.63 11.52 0.73
CA ILE A 75 -19.80 12.41 0.83
C ILE A 75 -20.28 12.81 -0.56
N VAL A 76 -19.39 13.34 -1.40
CA VAL A 76 -19.76 13.79 -2.76
C VAL A 76 -20.23 12.62 -3.62
N GLY A 77 -19.57 11.46 -3.54
CA GLY A 77 -19.97 10.28 -4.32
C GLY A 77 -21.36 9.73 -3.94
N ASN A 78 -21.77 9.88 -2.68
CA ASN A 78 -23.11 9.50 -2.21
C ASN A 78 -24.18 10.56 -2.55
N LEU A 79 -23.82 11.85 -2.59
CA LEU A 79 -24.74 12.94 -2.88
C LEU A 79 -24.99 13.16 -4.38
N ASP A 80 -24.01 12.89 -5.24
CA ASP A 80 -24.12 13.11 -6.69
C ASP A 80 -23.79 11.82 -7.49
N PRO A 81 -24.83 11.07 -7.91
CA PRO A 81 -24.65 9.90 -8.78
C PRO A 81 -24.04 10.22 -10.14
N LYS A 82 -24.24 11.44 -10.67
CA LYS A 82 -23.61 11.87 -11.93
C LYS A 82 -22.12 12.06 -11.72
N TRP A 83 -21.70 12.69 -10.62
CA TRP A 83 -20.29 12.79 -10.25
C TRP A 83 -19.64 11.40 -10.14
N THR A 84 -20.30 10.46 -9.47
CA THR A 84 -19.84 9.07 -9.39
C THR A 84 -19.69 8.45 -10.78
N SER A 85 -20.66 8.66 -11.69
CA SER A 85 -20.55 8.15 -13.07
C SER A 85 -19.40 8.78 -13.86
N LEU A 86 -19.12 10.07 -13.65
CA LEU A 86 -17.99 10.79 -14.26
C LEU A 86 -16.64 10.28 -13.75
N MET A 87 -16.56 9.85 -12.49
CA MET A 87 -15.33 9.36 -11.85
C MET A 87 -15.06 7.86 -12.11
N LYS A 88 -16.05 7.07 -12.56
CA LYS A 88 -15.88 5.65 -12.89
C LYS A 88 -14.67 5.32 -13.79
N PRO A 89 -14.45 6.01 -14.94
CA PRO A 89 -13.34 5.68 -15.82
C PRO A 89 -11.97 6.14 -15.28
N THR A 90 -11.93 7.00 -14.25
CA THR A 90 -10.70 7.59 -13.73
C THR A 90 -9.69 6.53 -13.30
N GLY A 91 -10.12 5.43 -12.67
CA GLY A 91 -9.22 4.34 -12.30
C GLY A 91 -8.45 3.78 -13.51
N ALA A 92 -9.17 3.42 -14.58
CA ALA A 92 -8.58 2.89 -15.80
C ALA A 92 -7.65 3.91 -16.50
N ILE A 93 -7.99 5.20 -16.43
CA ILE A 93 -7.18 6.27 -17.01
C ILE A 93 -5.89 6.47 -16.22
N VAL A 94 -5.95 6.45 -14.87
CA VAL A 94 -4.81 6.77 -14.01
C VAL A 94 -3.87 5.57 -13.80
N ILE A 95 -4.34 4.32 -13.90
CA ILE A 95 -3.51 3.11 -13.74
C ILE A 95 -2.22 3.14 -14.62
N PRO A 96 -2.26 3.43 -15.93
CA PRO A 96 -1.04 3.54 -16.74
C PRO A 96 -0.08 4.63 -16.28
N PHE A 97 -0.59 5.79 -15.84
CA PHE A 97 0.25 6.87 -15.32
C PHE A 97 0.84 6.51 -13.95
N PHE A 98 0.10 5.81 -13.08
CA PHE A 98 0.62 5.27 -11.84
C PHE A 98 1.75 4.28 -12.11
N ALA A 99 1.57 3.35 -13.06
CA ALA A 99 2.59 2.39 -13.43
C ALA A 99 3.84 3.09 -14.00
N PHE A 100 3.66 4.10 -14.84
CA PHE A 100 4.76 4.89 -15.40
C PHE A 100 5.47 5.73 -14.34
N ALA A 101 4.74 6.46 -13.50
CA ALA A 101 5.29 7.26 -12.40
C ALA A 101 6.01 6.38 -11.36
N LEU A 102 5.47 5.20 -11.08
CA LEU A 102 6.16 4.21 -10.26
C LEU A 102 7.49 3.82 -10.92
N GLY A 103 7.47 3.48 -12.21
CA GLY A 103 8.66 3.11 -12.98
C GLY A 103 9.73 4.21 -13.03
N THR A 104 9.35 5.46 -13.26
CA THR A 104 10.28 6.61 -13.28
C THR A 104 10.76 7.03 -11.89
N GLY A 105 9.95 6.76 -10.86
CA GLY A 105 10.30 6.97 -9.46
C GLY A 105 11.22 5.90 -8.88
N ILE A 106 11.47 4.79 -9.59
CA ILE A 106 12.40 3.74 -9.15
C ILE A 106 13.83 4.30 -9.14
N ASN A 107 14.31 4.66 -7.96
CA ASN A 107 15.72 4.95 -7.75
C ASN A 107 16.44 3.63 -7.41
N LEU A 108 17.11 3.01 -8.38
CA LEU A 108 17.89 1.79 -8.12
C LEU A 108 19.03 2.01 -7.10
N GLN A 109 19.50 3.24 -6.93
CA GLN A 109 20.44 3.59 -5.87
C GLN A 109 19.82 3.40 -4.47
N ALA A 110 18.49 3.45 -4.35
CA ALA A 110 17.78 3.17 -3.10
C ALA A 110 17.97 1.73 -2.61
N ILE A 111 18.24 0.78 -3.51
CA ILE A 111 18.62 -0.59 -3.13
C ILE A 111 19.98 -0.60 -2.42
N VAL A 112 20.91 0.21 -2.93
CA VAL A 112 22.26 0.34 -2.37
C VAL A 112 22.23 1.11 -1.05
N THR A 113 21.48 2.23 -0.99
CA THR A 113 21.43 3.10 0.20
C THR A 113 20.47 2.60 1.29
N GLY A 114 19.35 1.97 0.94
CA GLY A 114 18.44 1.30 1.88
C GLY A 114 19.05 0.04 2.51
N GLY A 115 20.11 -0.48 1.87
CA GLY A 115 20.91 -1.59 2.32
C GLY A 115 20.12 -2.91 2.43
N MET A 116 20.79 -3.93 2.96
CA MET A 116 20.20 -5.27 3.14
C MET A 116 18.91 -5.22 3.96
N THR A 117 18.81 -4.30 4.92
CA THR A 117 17.63 -4.17 5.78
C THR A 117 16.37 -3.73 5.05
N GLY A 118 16.48 -2.85 4.06
CA GLY A 118 15.32 -2.42 3.25
C GLY A 118 14.83 -3.53 2.33
N LEU A 119 15.76 -4.28 1.74
CA LEU A 119 15.44 -5.46 0.92
C LEU A 119 14.71 -6.53 1.72
N VAL A 120 15.27 -6.91 2.88
CA VAL A 120 14.66 -7.88 3.78
C VAL A 120 13.28 -7.42 4.22
N LEU A 121 13.13 -6.14 4.55
CA LEU A 121 11.85 -5.57 4.95
C LEU A 121 10.79 -5.67 3.83
N GLY A 122 11.16 -5.36 2.58
CA GLY A 122 10.28 -5.54 1.43
C GLY A 122 9.86 -6.99 1.21
N ILE A 123 10.80 -7.94 1.29
CA ILE A 123 10.52 -9.38 1.16
C ILE A 123 9.56 -9.83 2.27
N LEU A 124 9.89 -9.49 3.52
CA LEU A 124 9.10 -9.89 4.69
C LEU A 124 7.69 -9.32 4.62
N SER A 125 7.54 -8.03 4.28
CA SER A 125 6.21 -7.42 4.13
C SER A 125 5.42 -8.11 3.03
N SER A 126 6.01 -8.35 1.86
CA SER A 126 5.31 -9.03 0.76
C SER A 126 4.85 -10.43 1.09
N VAL A 127 5.69 -11.22 1.76
CA VAL A 127 5.34 -12.58 2.14
C VAL A 127 4.35 -12.57 3.29
N PHE A 128 4.61 -11.79 4.35
CA PHE A 128 3.81 -11.82 5.57
C PHE A 128 2.44 -11.14 5.40
N THR A 129 2.41 -9.89 4.94
CA THR A 129 1.16 -9.17 4.67
C THR A 129 0.36 -9.87 3.56
N GLY A 130 1.05 -10.35 2.53
CA GLY A 130 0.43 -11.14 1.46
C GLY A 130 -0.17 -12.45 1.98
N LEU A 131 0.53 -13.17 2.88
CA LEU A 131 0.04 -14.42 3.48
C LEU A 131 -1.17 -14.19 4.38
N LEU A 132 -1.14 -13.15 5.23
CA LEU A 132 -2.29 -12.80 6.07
C LEU A 132 -3.53 -12.48 5.22
N THR A 133 -3.34 -11.70 4.16
CA THR A 133 -4.42 -11.37 3.24
C THR A 133 -4.90 -12.59 2.47
N PHE A 134 -3.99 -13.47 2.03
CA PHE A 134 -4.31 -14.75 1.42
C PHE A 134 -5.17 -15.64 2.34
N ILE A 135 -4.82 -15.74 3.63
CA ILE A 135 -5.58 -16.49 4.63
C ILE A 135 -7.00 -15.90 4.75
N GLY A 136 -7.13 -14.57 4.82
CA GLY A 136 -8.43 -13.91 4.80
C GLY A 136 -9.22 -14.23 3.52
N TYR A 137 -8.57 -14.14 2.36
CA TYR A 137 -9.15 -14.50 1.07
C TYR A 137 -9.59 -15.96 0.97
N LYS A 138 -8.86 -16.87 1.63
CA LYS A 138 -9.12 -18.31 1.59
C LYS A 138 -10.22 -18.73 2.55
N PHE A 139 -10.14 -18.29 3.80
CA PHE A 139 -10.96 -18.82 4.89
C PHE A 139 -12.10 -17.89 5.31
N LEU A 140 -11.92 -16.57 5.19
CA LEU A 140 -12.96 -15.61 5.57
C LEU A 140 -13.85 -15.26 4.38
N LEU A 141 -13.23 -14.93 3.24
CA LEU A 141 -13.95 -14.55 2.02
C LEU A 141 -14.29 -15.74 1.11
N ASN A 142 -13.77 -16.92 1.42
CA ASN A 142 -14.03 -18.17 0.69
C ASN A 142 -13.84 -18.04 -0.85
N ARG A 143 -12.80 -17.31 -1.28
CA ARG A 143 -12.50 -17.05 -2.72
C ARG A 143 -12.01 -18.29 -3.48
N GLY A 144 -11.86 -19.43 -2.81
CA GLY A 144 -11.57 -20.72 -3.43
C GLY A 144 -10.25 -20.75 -4.20
N ARG A 145 -10.32 -20.78 -5.53
CA ARG A 145 -9.16 -20.78 -6.45
C ARG A 145 -8.58 -19.38 -6.69
N GLN A 146 -9.35 -18.33 -6.38
CA GLN A 146 -8.92 -16.94 -6.52
C GLN A 146 -8.28 -16.38 -5.24
N SER A 147 -8.06 -17.21 -4.22
CA SER A 147 -7.48 -16.73 -2.96
C SER A 147 -6.06 -16.19 -3.12
N GLY A 148 -5.32 -16.64 -4.14
CA GLY A 148 -4.00 -16.12 -4.51
C GLY A 148 -3.95 -14.61 -4.78
N ILE A 149 -5.08 -13.97 -5.11
CA ILE A 149 -5.17 -12.50 -5.26
C ILE A 149 -4.69 -11.77 -4.00
N GLY A 150 -4.94 -12.33 -2.81
CA GLY A 150 -4.56 -11.70 -1.55
C GLY A 150 -3.08 -11.36 -1.43
N PHE A 151 -2.18 -12.11 -2.09
CA PHE A 151 -0.75 -11.80 -2.09
C PHE A 151 -0.42 -10.46 -2.74
N ALA A 152 -1.26 -9.96 -3.65
CA ALA A 152 -1.05 -8.65 -4.30
C ALA A 152 -1.18 -7.48 -3.29
N ALA A 153 -1.83 -7.69 -2.14
CA ALA A 153 -1.89 -6.70 -1.07
C ALA A 153 -0.57 -6.56 -0.31
N GLY A 154 0.36 -7.51 -0.45
CA GLY A 154 1.71 -7.46 0.14
C GLY A 154 2.66 -6.46 -0.52
N THR A 155 2.14 -5.37 -1.05
CA THR A 155 2.92 -4.29 -1.65
C THR A 155 3.13 -3.18 -0.63
N THR A 156 4.00 -2.22 -0.95
CA THR A 156 4.13 -0.95 -0.22
C THR A 156 4.05 0.18 -1.24
N ALA A 157 3.24 1.22 -1.02
CA ALA A 157 3.12 2.30 -1.99
C ALA A 157 4.35 3.21 -1.97
N GLY A 158 4.71 3.74 -3.15
CA GLY A 158 5.79 4.72 -3.29
C GLY A 158 5.51 6.04 -2.58
N ASN A 159 4.23 6.39 -2.38
CA ASN A 159 3.87 7.59 -1.61
C ASN A 159 4.20 7.47 -0.12
N SER A 160 4.45 6.26 0.41
CA SER A 160 4.86 6.05 1.81
C SER A 160 6.30 6.48 2.08
N ILE A 161 7.11 6.73 1.03
CA ILE A 161 8.50 7.18 1.17
C ILE A 161 8.58 8.55 1.88
N ILE A 162 7.54 9.39 1.76
CA ILE A 162 7.48 10.69 2.43
C ILE A 162 6.97 10.61 3.88
N THR A 163 6.39 9.48 4.28
CA THR A 163 5.79 9.31 5.62
C THR A 163 6.77 9.60 6.77
N PRO A 164 8.06 9.21 6.73
CA PRO A 164 8.99 9.56 7.78
C PRO A 164 9.15 11.07 8.00
N GLU A 165 9.14 11.84 6.92
CA GLU A 165 9.23 13.29 6.97
C GLU A 165 7.96 13.88 7.60
N ILE A 166 6.78 13.39 7.23
CA ILE A 166 5.51 13.80 7.83
C ILE A 166 5.49 13.49 9.34
N VAL A 167 6.01 12.34 9.74
CA VAL A 167 6.13 11.97 11.16
C VAL A 167 7.09 12.91 11.89
N ALA A 168 8.24 13.26 11.30
CA ALA A 168 9.18 14.19 11.90
C ALA A 168 8.65 15.63 11.99
N GLN A 169 7.76 16.04 11.07
CA GLN A 169 7.03 17.30 11.16
C GLN A 169 5.99 17.31 12.27
N ALA A 170 5.38 16.15 12.55
CA ALA A 170 4.47 15.99 13.68
C ALA A 170 5.22 15.95 15.01
N ASP A 171 6.32 15.20 15.07
CA ASP A 171 7.16 15.00 16.25
C ASP A 171 8.66 15.01 15.84
N PRO A 172 9.39 16.13 16.11
CA PRO A 172 10.80 16.27 15.74
C PRO A 172 11.73 15.23 16.38
N SER A 173 11.30 14.49 17.41
CA SER A 173 12.10 13.39 17.97
C SER A 173 12.40 12.29 16.94
N PHE A 174 11.61 12.21 15.87
CA PHE A 174 11.80 11.25 14.78
C PHE A 174 12.78 11.71 13.68
N SER A 175 13.21 12.98 13.68
CA SER A 175 14.16 13.51 12.68
C SER A 175 15.42 12.65 12.47
N PRO A 176 16.07 12.08 13.52
CA PRO A 176 17.25 11.22 13.34
C PRO A 176 16.97 9.94 12.54
N PHE A 177 15.71 9.48 12.48
CA PHE A 177 15.34 8.24 11.79
C PHE A 177 14.90 8.46 10.35
N VAL A 178 14.57 9.69 9.96
CA VAL A 178 13.99 10.02 8.63
C VAL A 178 14.85 9.47 7.51
N GLN A 179 16.13 9.84 7.45
CA GLN A 179 17.01 9.45 6.35
C GLN A 179 17.10 7.92 6.20
N THR A 180 17.31 7.21 7.31
CA THR A 180 17.42 5.75 7.31
C THR A 180 16.08 5.09 6.95
N ALA A 181 14.97 5.61 7.48
CA ALA A 181 13.65 5.07 7.23
C ALA A 181 13.23 5.26 5.77
N THR A 182 13.42 6.45 5.23
CA THR A 182 13.15 6.78 3.82
C THR A 182 13.91 5.85 2.87
N ALA A 183 15.20 5.62 3.13
CA ALA A 183 15.99 4.71 2.31
C ALA A 183 15.49 3.24 2.38
N GLN A 184 15.16 2.76 3.58
CA GLN A 184 14.62 1.41 3.77
C GLN A 184 13.24 1.22 3.13
N ILE A 185 12.34 2.20 3.28
CA ILE A 185 11.01 2.19 2.66
C ILE A 185 11.15 2.21 1.14
N ALA A 186 12.01 3.06 0.59
CA ALA A 186 12.24 3.10 -0.86
C ALA A 186 12.70 1.75 -1.41
N ALA A 187 13.65 1.08 -0.74
CA ALA A 187 14.05 -0.28 -1.12
C ALA A 187 12.90 -1.29 -1.00
N ALA A 188 12.09 -1.22 0.07
CA ALA A 188 10.95 -2.11 0.29
C ALA A 188 9.85 -1.92 -0.76
N VAL A 189 9.57 -0.69 -1.18
CA VAL A 189 8.64 -0.37 -2.27
C VAL A 189 9.08 -1.08 -3.57
N LEU A 190 10.36 -1.00 -3.92
CA LEU A 190 10.89 -1.64 -5.13
C LEU A 190 10.76 -3.15 -5.10
N VAL A 191 11.19 -3.77 -4.00
CA VAL A 191 11.14 -5.22 -3.84
C VAL A 191 9.70 -5.70 -3.86
N SER A 192 8.83 -5.06 -3.09
CA SER A 192 7.44 -5.49 -2.95
C SER A 192 6.62 -5.29 -4.23
N ALA A 193 6.90 -4.22 -4.99
CA ALA A 193 6.23 -3.96 -6.27
C ALA A 193 6.47 -5.07 -7.31
N ILE A 194 7.59 -5.80 -7.19
CA ILE A 194 7.92 -6.94 -8.06
C ILE A 194 7.46 -8.24 -7.41
N LEU A 195 7.84 -8.46 -6.15
CA LEU A 195 7.67 -9.74 -5.48
C LEU A 195 6.20 -10.08 -5.24
N ALA A 196 5.39 -9.14 -4.76
CA ALA A 196 4.00 -9.42 -4.39
C ALA A 196 3.12 -9.82 -5.59
N PRO A 197 3.15 -9.12 -6.75
CA PRO A 197 2.44 -9.57 -7.94
C PRO A 197 2.92 -10.92 -8.48
N LEU A 198 4.23 -11.20 -8.42
CA LEU A 198 4.78 -12.49 -8.83
C LEU A 198 4.32 -13.62 -7.91
N LEU A 199 4.33 -13.40 -6.59
CA LEU A 199 3.81 -14.36 -5.62
C LEU A 199 2.31 -14.60 -5.85
N ALA A 200 1.52 -13.54 -6.05
CA ALA A 200 0.10 -13.65 -6.32
C ALA A 200 -0.19 -14.45 -7.60
N ALA A 201 0.50 -14.14 -8.69
CA ALA A 201 0.36 -14.86 -9.95
C ALA A 201 0.80 -16.33 -9.83
N TRP A 202 1.89 -16.59 -9.11
CA TRP A 202 2.37 -17.95 -8.85
C TRP A 202 1.34 -18.75 -8.05
N VAL A 203 0.79 -18.21 -6.95
CA VAL A 203 -0.24 -18.90 -6.15
C VAL A 203 -1.51 -19.12 -6.97
N LEU A 204 -1.97 -18.11 -7.72
CA LEU A 204 -3.14 -18.25 -8.58
C LEU A 204 -2.97 -19.35 -9.62
N LYS A 205 -1.79 -19.46 -10.23
CA LYS A 205 -1.48 -20.54 -11.17
C LYS A 205 -1.63 -21.92 -10.51
N HIS A 206 -1.05 -22.10 -9.33
CA HIS A 206 -1.09 -23.38 -8.61
C HIS A 206 -2.49 -23.73 -8.09
N GLN A 207 -3.33 -22.72 -7.81
CA GLN A 207 -4.72 -22.93 -7.40
C GLN A 207 -5.67 -23.10 -8.59
N GLY A 208 -5.21 -22.95 -9.83
CA GLY A 208 -6.06 -22.96 -11.03
C GLY A 208 -7.01 -21.77 -11.11
N GLY A 209 -6.59 -20.61 -10.60
CA GLY A 209 -7.36 -19.36 -10.55
C GLY A 209 -6.93 -18.30 -11.56
N LEU A 210 -5.91 -18.58 -12.39
CA LEU A 210 -5.61 -17.70 -13.53
C LEU A 210 -6.70 -17.85 -14.58
N VAL A 211 -7.32 -16.72 -14.93
CA VAL A 211 -8.24 -16.62 -16.07
C VAL A 211 -7.35 -16.55 -17.33
N GLU A 212 -7.57 -17.45 -18.29
CA GLU A 212 -6.89 -17.43 -19.60
C GLU A 212 -7.25 -16.18 -20.41
#